data_AF-A0A7W9E1B4-F1
#
_entry.id   AF-A0A7W9E1B4-F1
#
_cell.length_a   1.000
_cell.length_b   1.000
_cell.length_c   1.000
_cell.angle_alpha   90.00
_cell.angle_beta   90.00
_cell.angle_gamma   90.00
#
_symmetry.space_group_name_H-M   'P 1'
#
loop_
_entity.id
_entity.type
_entity.pdbx_description
1 polymer ?
#
loop_
_entity_poly.entity_id
_entity_poly.type
_entity_poly.pdbx_seq_one_letter_code
_entity_poly.pdbx_strand_id
1 'polypeptide(L)'
;MKSLKILKLLLTFYLSILVTTIALFLIGLLAYHFMGVEFLPVIIWFKVITLGIIGYYISNYKKREVYCYQNSGLPKIFLWVCTFSFDLSLFVALLILMKS
;
A
#
# COMPACT_ATOMS: atom_id res chain seq x y z
N MET A 1 25.85 -3.75 4.49
CA MET A 1 25.40 -4.65 3.40
C MET A 1 24.05 -5.34 3.64
N LYS A 2 23.64 -5.68 4.88
CA LYS A 2 22.32 -6.30 5.15
C LYS A 2 21.12 -5.36 4.90
N SER A 3 21.21 -4.08 5.27
CA SER A 3 20.13 -3.10 5.11
C SER A 3 19.74 -2.83 3.64
N LEU A 4 20.72 -2.74 2.74
CA LEU A 4 20.48 -2.54 1.31
C LEU A 4 19.73 -3.72 0.67
N LYS A 5 19.99 -4.95 1.14
CA LYS A 5 19.24 -6.14 0.69
C LYS A 5 17.78 -6.06 1.14
N ILE A 6 17.53 -5.63 2.38
CA ILE A 6 16.17 -5.45 2.93
C ILE A 6 15.42 -4.35 2.16
N LEU A 7 16.08 -3.21 1.91
CA LEU A 7 15.50 -2.11 1.14
C LEU A 7 15.11 -2.53 -0.27
N LYS A 8 16.02 -3.24 -0.98
CA LYS A 8 15.73 -3.76 -2.32
C LYS A 8 14.53 -4.71 -2.30
N LEU A 9 14.44 -5.56 -1.28
CA LEU A 9 13.33 -6.50 -1.10
C LEU A 9 11.99 -5.79 -0.90
N LEU A 10 11.96 -4.80 0.00
CA LEU A 10 10.79 -3.94 0.23
C LEU A 10 10.39 -3.22 -1.05
N LEU A 11 11.35 -2.70 -1.81
CA LEU A 11 11.10 -2.01 -3.07
C LEU A 11 10.51 -2.95 -4.14
N THR A 12 11.07 -4.16 -4.30
CA THR A 12 10.53 -5.16 -5.24
C THR A 12 9.11 -5.59 -4.85
N PHE A 13 8.86 -5.78 -3.56
CA PHE A 13 7.52 -6.10 -3.07
C PHE A 13 6.54 -4.95 -3.33
N TYR A 14 6.95 -3.70 -3.04
CA TYR A 14 6.14 -2.51 -3.31
C TYR A 14 5.84 -2.34 -4.81
N LEU A 15 6.83 -2.51 -5.68
CA LEU A 15 6.63 -2.45 -7.13
C LEU A 15 5.62 -3.48 -7.65
N SER A 16 5.55 -4.67 -7.04
CA SER A 16 4.55 -5.69 -7.42
C SER A 16 3.10 -5.25 -7.13
N ILE A 17 2.88 -4.32 -6.20
CA ILE A 17 1.53 -3.88 -5.81
C ILE A 17 1.22 -2.46 -6.29
N LEU A 18 2.24 -1.74 -6.75
CA LEU A 18 2.20 -0.33 -7.11
C LEU A 18 1.12 -0.02 -8.15
N VAL A 19 0.97 -0.85 -9.17
CA VAL A 19 -0.07 -0.62 -10.21
C VAL A 19 -1.47 -0.64 -9.60
N THR A 20 -1.75 -1.61 -8.72
CA THR A 20 -3.04 -1.74 -8.04
C THR A 20 -3.27 -0.58 -7.07
N THR A 21 -2.24 -0.20 -6.30
CA THR A 21 -2.39 0.90 -5.32
C THR A 21 -2.53 2.26 -5.99
N ILE A 22 -1.89 2.51 -7.13
CA ILE A 22 -2.06 3.72 -7.96
C ILE A 22 -3.47 3.79 -8.56
N ALA A 23 -4.00 2.67 -9.09
CA ALA A 23 -5.35 2.68 -9.64
C ALA A 23 -6.39 3.07 -8.58
N LEU A 24 -6.28 2.50 -7.38
CA LEU A 24 -7.14 2.84 -6.24
C LEU A 24 -6.92 4.27 -5.72
N PHE A 25 -5.68 4.74 -5.78
CA PHE A 25 -5.33 6.12 -5.46
C PHE A 25 -6.09 7.10 -6.37
N LEU A 26 -6.07 6.87 -7.69
CA LEU A 26 -6.77 7.72 -8.66
C LEU A 26 -8.28 7.72 -8.42
N ILE A 27 -8.87 6.56 -8.09
CA ILE A 27 -10.29 6.46 -7.75
C ILE A 27 -10.61 7.30 -6.50
N GLY A 28 -9.79 7.21 -5.45
CA GLY A 28 -9.96 8.01 -4.23
C GLY A 28 -9.83 9.51 -4.50
N LEU A 29 -8.91 9.91 -5.39
CA LEU A 29 -8.68 11.29 -5.75
C LEU A 29 -9.83 11.87 -6.59
N LEU A 30 -10.37 11.09 -7.53
CA LEU A 30 -11.59 11.44 -8.26
C LEU A 30 -12.78 11.59 -7.29
N ALA A 31 -12.96 10.65 -6.37
CA ALA A 31 -14.02 10.74 -5.37
C ALA A 31 -13.90 12.01 -4.51
N TYR A 32 -12.68 12.37 -4.09
CA TYR A 32 -12.42 13.60 -3.36
C TYR A 32 -12.76 14.85 -4.17
N HIS A 33 -12.42 14.88 -5.45
CA HIS A 33 -12.73 16.02 -6.34
C HIS A 33 -14.24 16.25 -6.50
N PHE A 34 -15.05 15.18 -6.60
CA PHE A 34 -16.50 15.32 -6.79
C PHE A 34 -17.29 15.52 -5.48
N MET A 35 -16.86 14.90 -4.39
CA MET A 35 -17.61 14.88 -3.12
C MET A 35 -17.07 15.86 -2.08
N GLY A 36 -15.86 16.38 -2.26
CA GLY A 36 -15.24 17.34 -1.37
C GLY A 36 -14.77 16.76 -0.04
N VAL A 37 -14.49 17.67 0.90
CA VAL A 37 -13.82 17.39 2.19
C VAL A 37 -14.66 16.52 3.13
N GLU A 38 -15.98 16.61 3.04
CA GLU A 38 -16.91 15.87 3.90
C GLU A 38 -16.77 14.34 3.73
N PHE A 39 -16.32 13.90 2.54
CA PHE A 39 -16.12 12.48 2.22
C PHE A 39 -14.71 11.96 2.54
N LEU A 40 -13.81 12.78 3.10
CA LEU A 40 -12.46 12.34 3.48
C LEU A 40 -12.45 11.08 4.37
N PRO A 41 -13.29 10.96 5.43
CA PRO A 41 -13.31 9.74 6.24
C PRO A 41 -13.67 8.50 5.42
N VAL A 42 -14.63 8.62 4.51
CA VAL A 42 -15.06 7.52 3.63
C VAL A 42 -13.93 7.10 2.69
N ILE A 43 -13.24 8.08 2.10
CA ILE A 43 -12.11 7.85 1.19
C ILE A 43 -10.93 7.19 1.91
N ILE A 44 -10.64 7.58 3.16
CA ILE A 44 -9.61 6.97 3.99
C ILE A 44 -9.99 5.52 4.33
N TRP A 45 -11.23 5.26 4.75
CA TRP A 45 -11.68 3.90 5.03
C TRP A 45 -11.71 3.01 3.78
N PHE A 46 -12.11 3.55 2.63
CA PHE A 46 -11.98 2.88 1.34
C PHE A 46 -10.53 2.46 1.06
N LYS A 47 -9.56 3.34 1.32
CA LYS A 47 -8.14 3.04 1.16
C LYS A 47 -7.66 1.94 2.11
N VAL A 48 -8.08 1.98 3.38
CA VAL A 48 -7.73 0.95 4.38
C VAL A 48 -8.30 -0.42 3.98
N ILE A 49 -9.58 -0.47 3.60
CA ILE A 49 -10.26 -1.70 3.20
C ILE A 49 -9.59 -2.31 1.97
N THR A 50 -9.33 -1.49 0.94
CA THR A 50 -8.72 -1.97 -0.30
C THR A 50 -7.29 -2.47 -0.11
N LEU A 51 -6.50 -1.82 0.76
CA LEU A 51 -5.20 -2.35 1.18
C LEU A 51 -5.34 -3.70 1.87
N GLY A 52 -6.32 -3.87 2.76
CA GLY A 52 -6.63 -5.16 3.39
C GLY A 52 -6.95 -6.27 2.37
N ILE A 53 -7.75 -5.95 1.35
CA ILE A 53 -8.09 -6.89 0.26
C ILE A 53 -6.86 -7.27 -0.57
N ILE A 54 -6.02 -6.29 -0.93
CA ILE A 54 -4.74 -6.55 -1.63
C ILE A 54 -3.84 -7.45 -0.76
N GLY A 55 -3.80 -7.14 0.55
CA GLY A 55 -3.21 -7.94 1.62
C GLY A 55 -3.56 -9.41 1.52
N TYR A 56 -4.86 -9.65 1.59
CA TYR A 56 -5.46 -10.97 1.54
C TYR A 56 -5.19 -11.68 0.20
N TYR A 57 -5.35 -10.97 -0.92
CA TYR A 57 -5.15 -11.52 -2.26
C TYR A 57 -3.72 -12.00 -2.46
N ILE A 58 -2.72 -11.18 -2.16
CA ILE A 58 -1.31 -11.54 -2.32
C ILE A 58 -0.92 -12.64 -1.33
N SER A 59 -1.44 -12.57 -0.11
CA SER A 59 -1.23 -13.61 0.90
C SER A 59 -1.75 -14.98 0.44
N ASN A 60 -2.82 -15.03 -0.37
CA ASN A 60 -3.42 -16.28 -0.81
C ASN A 60 -2.96 -16.76 -2.19
N TYR A 61 -2.82 -15.86 -3.16
CA TYR A 61 -2.52 -16.18 -4.55
C TYR A 61 -1.02 -16.08 -4.87
N LYS A 62 -0.29 -15.15 -4.24
CA LYS A 62 1.17 -14.96 -4.40
C LYS A 62 1.97 -15.58 -3.25
N LYS A 63 1.48 -16.68 -2.67
CA LYS A 63 2.13 -17.39 -1.55
C LYS A 63 3.60 -17.67 -1.82
N ARG A 64 3.97 -18.11 -3.04
CA ARG A 64 5.37 -18.43 -3.40
C ARG A 64 6.32 -17.23 -3.31
N GLU A 65 5.90 -16.05 -3.75
CA GLU A 65 6.70 -14.83 -3.63
C GLU A 65 6.87 -14.45 -2.16
N VAL A 66 5.80 -14.55 -1.38
CA VAL A 66 5.81 -14.26 0.07
C VAL A 66 6.70 -15.25 0.85
N TYR A 67 6.70 -16.54 0.48
CA TYR A 67 7.57 -17.55 1.07
C TYR A 67 9.05 -17.32 0.78
N CYS A 68 9.40 -16.82 -0.42
CA CYS A 68 10.78 -16.51 -0.78
C CYS A 68 11.36 -15.39 0.12
N TYR A 69 10.51 -14.45 0.54
CA TYR A 69 10.88 -13.40 1.49
C TYR A 69 11.02 -13.89 2.94
N GLN A 70 10.22 -14.88 3.35
CA GLN A 70 10.38 -15.53 4.67
C GLN A 70 11.68 -16.32 4.76
N ASN A 71 12.08 -17.00 3.69
CA ASN A 71 13.36 -17.71 3.62
C ASN A 71 14.59 -16.77 3.73
N SER A 72 14.38 -15.47 3.53
CA SER A 72 15.39 -14.41 3.69
C SER A 72 15.45 -13.86 5.13
N GLY A 73 14.70 -14.42 6.07
CA GLY A 73 14.72 -14.07 7.50
C GLY A 73 13.83 -12.89 7.90
N LEU A 74 13.00 -12.37 6.99
CA LEU A 74 12.09 -11.27 7.29
C LEU A 74 10.69 -11.78 7.62
N PRO A 75 10.07 -11.30 8.72
CA PRO A 75 8.71 -11.66 9.05
C PRO A 75 7.74 -11.04 8.03
N LYS A 76 6.77 -11.83 7.58
CA LYS A 76 5.73 -11.42 6.62
C LYS A 76 5.00 -10.14 7.06
N ILE A 77 4.72 -10.02 8.36
CA ILE A 77 4.05 -8.86 8.95
C ILE A 77 4.86 -7.57 8.75
N PHE A 78 6.19 -7.64 8.83
CA PHE A 78 7.04 -6.46 8.66
C PHE A 78 6.96 -5.89 7.24
N LEU A 79 6.96 -6.75 6.22
CA LEU A 79 6.75 -6.33 4.82
C LEU A 79 5.40 -5.62 4.66
N TRP A 80 4.33 -6.20 5.19
CA TRP A 80 2.98 -5.63 5.12
C TRP A 80 2.87 -4.28 5.84
N VAL A 81 3.36 -4.20 7.08
CA VAL A 81 3.28 -2.97 7.87
C VAL A 81 4.07 -1.85 7.22
N CYS A 82 5.30 -2.11 6.77
CA CYS A 82 6.10 -1.09 6.08
C CYS A 82 5.43 -0.63 4.78
N THR A 83 4.97 -1.56 3.96
CA THR A 83 4.35 -1.24 2.66
C THR A 83 3.02 -0.50 2.83
N PHE A 84 2.15 -0.95 3.73
CA PHE A 84 0.85 -0.30 3.97
C PHE A 84 1.00 1.04 4.66
N SER A 85 1.91 1.17 5.63
CA SER A 85 2.16 2.44 6.31
C SER A 85 2.73 3.47 5.33
N PHE A 86 3.65 3.06 4.45
CA PHE A 86 4.20 3.94 3.42
C PHE A 86 3.13 4.38 2.41
N ASP A 87 2.34 3.44 1.86
CA ASP A 87 1.29 3.74 0.86
C ASP A 87 0.19 4.64 1.44
N LEU A 88 -0.23 4.40 2.69
CA LEU A 88 -1.23 5.21 3.38
C LEU A 88 -0.70 6.60 3.72
N SER A 89 0.55 6.71 4.17
CA SER A 89 1.21 8.01 4.43
C SER A 89 1.31 8.83 3.15
N LEU A 90 1.68 8.19 2.03
CA LEU A 90 1.76 8.84 0.73
C LEU A 90 0.38 9.31 0.27
N PHE A 91 -0.65 8.48 0.45
CA PHE A 91 -2.04 8.86 0.16
C PHE A 91 -2.51 10.09 0.93
N VAL A 92 -2.28 10.11 2.24
CA VAL A 92 -2.66 11.23 3.12
C VAL A 92 -1.88 12.50 2.77
N ALA A 93 -0.56 12.39 2.53
CA ALA A 93 0.27 13.54 2.14
C ALA A 93 -0.23 14.20 0.85
N LEU A 94 -0.63 13.40 -0.15
CA LEU A 94 -1.19 13.90 -1.41
C LEU A 94 -2.56 14.57 -1.21
N LEU A 95 -3.43 14.02 -0.36
CA LEU A 95 -4.71 14.67 -0.04
C LEU A 95 -4.51 16.02 0.65
N ILE A 96 -3.50 16.13 1.54
CA ILE A 96 -3.15 17.40 2.19
C ILE A 96 -2.63 18.41 1.17
N LEU A 97 -1.73 17.99 0.27
CA LEU A 97 -1.19 18.85 -0.78
C LEU A 97 -2.28 19.38 -1.72
N MET A 98 -3.25 18.53 -2.09
CA MET A 98 -4.33 18.91 -2.99
C MET A 98 -5.38 19.83 -2.34
N LYS A 99 -5.43 19.88 -1.00
CA LYS A 99 -6.26 20.82 -0.24
C LYS A 99 -5.62 22.22 -0.12
N SER A 100 -4.30 22.33 -0.27
CA SER A 100 -3.55 23.59 -0.20
C SER A 100 -3.55 24.32 -1.53
#